data_AF-K8E1J4-F1
#
_entry.id   AF-K8E1J4-F1
#
_cell.length_a   1.000
_cell.length_b   1.000
_cell.length_c   1.000
_cell.angle_alpha   90.00
_cell.angle_beta   90.00
_cell.angle_gamma   90.00
#
_symmetry.space_group_name_H-M   'P 1'
#
loop_
_entity.id
_entity.type
_entity.pdbx_description
1 polymer ?
#
loop_
_entity_poly.entity_id
_entity_poly.type
_entity_poly.pdbx_seq_one_letter_code
_entity_poly.pdbx_strand_id
1 'polypeptide(L)'
;MGSRGTQFLAEIKQMLHLIDEKYPTHILDDPEHFIACFKKQEQAIEEISLMLTNFRNSHELMDIKEQKLVGELKKIMKEQEEMRLVFHDWGNPLAIFSQQQAVLKEIKTTLSFET
;
A
#
# COMPACT_ATOMS: atom_id res chain seq x y z
N MET A 1 -19.76 2.66 -18.06
CA MET A 1 -19.94 2.26 -16.65
C MET A 1 -18.72 1.43 -16.28
N GLY A 2 -17.91 1.87 -15.31
CA GLY A 2 -16.71 1.11 -14.87
C GLY A 2 -17.11 -0.13 -14.06
N SER A 3 -16.27 -1.17 -14.07
CA SER A 3 -16.51 -2.37 -13.27
C SER A 3 -16.33 -2.05 -11.78
N ARG A 4 -16.79 -2.94 -10.89
CA ARG A 4 -16.48 -2.81 -9.45
C ARG A 4 -14.97 -2.97 -9.19
N GLY A 5 -14.26 -3.73 -10.03
CA GLY A 5 -12.79 -3.82 -10.02
C GLY A 5 -12.11 -2.49 -10.29
N THR A 6 -12.60 -1.75 -11.29
CA THR A 6 -12.09 -0.43 -11.65
C THR A 6 -12.28 0.56 -10.49
N GLN A 7 -13.45 0.55 -9.83
CA GLN A 7 -13.73 1.41 -8.68
C GLN A 7 -12.82 1.09 -7.49
N PHE A 8 -12.67 -0.20 -7.16
CA PHE A 8 -11.77 -0.68 -6.12
C PHE A 8 -10.32 -0.23 -6.32
N LEU A 9 -9.79 -0.42 -7.54
CA LEU A 9 -8.41 0.00 -7.86
C LEU A 9 -8.26 1.53 -7.82
N ALA A 10 -9.31 2.27 -8.20
CA ALA A 10 -9.31 3.73 -8.13
C ALA A 10 -9.28 4.25 -6.67
N GLU A 11 -9.99 3.60 -5.75
CA GLU A 11 -9.94 3.93 -4.32
C GLU A 11 -8.53 3.75 -3.75
N ILE A 12 -7.87 2.62 -4.06
CA ILE A 12 -6.47 2.40 -3.65
C ILE A 12 -5.56 3.49 -4.23
N LYS A 13 -5.72 3.84 -5.51
CA LYS A 13 -4.95 4.93 -6.12
C LYS A 13 -5.17 6.26 -5.40
N GLN A 14 -6.40 6.61 -5.08
CA GLN A 14 -6.71 7.85 -4.38
C GLN A 14 -6.05 7.91 -2.99
N MET A 15 -6.08 6.81 -2.22
CA MET A 15 -5.41 6.75 -0.92
C MET A 15 -3.91 6.98 -1.04
N LEU A 16 -3.26 6.34 -2.02
CA LEU A 16 -1.82 6.49 -2.25
C LEU A 16 -1.44 7.92 -2.64
N HIS A 17 -2.27 8.61 -3.44
CA HIS A 17 -2.04 9.99 -3.83
C HIS A 17 -2.14 10.95 -2.64
N LEU A 18 -3.12 10.75 -1.76
CA LEU A 18 -3.29 11.56 -0.55
C LEU A 18 -2.10 11.44 0.42
N ILE A 19 -1.43 10.29 0.45
CA ILE A 19 -0.23 10.08 1.26
C ILE A 19 0.93 10.91 0.70
N ASP A 20 1.14 10.90 -0.61
CA ASP A 20 2.22 11.66 -1.24
C ASP A 20 2.06 13.17 -1.07
N GLU A 21 0.83 13.66 -1.20
CA GLU A 21 0.52 15.08 -1.04
C GLU A 21 0.71 15.57 0.40
N LYS A 22 0.25 14.78 1.38
CA LYS A 22 0.18 15.23 2.79
C LYS A 22 1.37 14.81 3.64
N TYR A 23 2.05 13.73 3.26
CA TYR A 23 3.14 13.13 4.03
C TYR A 23 4.34 12.85 3.14
N PRO A 24 4.93 13.90 2.54
CA PRO A 24 6.10 13.76 1.69
C PRO A 24 7.26 13.14 2.46
N THR A 25 7.82 12.07 1.89
CA THR A 25 8.90 11.28 2.50
C THR A 25 10.29 11.85 2.33
N HIS A 26 10.44 12.94 1.58
CA HIS A 26 11.72 13.61 1.37
C HIS A 26 12.10 14.58 2.50
N ILE A 27 11.20 14.79 3.47
CA ILE A 27 11.40 15.67 4.63
C ILE A 27 11.56 14.77 5.87
N LEU A 28 12.74 14.16 6.07
CA LEU A 28 12.99 13.23 7.20
C LEU A 28 13.76 13.86 8.36
N ASP A 29 14.15 15.13 8.25
CA ASP A 29 14.98 15.81 9.25
C ASP A 29 14.17 16.28 10.48
N ASP A 30 12.85 16.21 10.43
CA ASP A 30 11.95 16.53 11.54
C ASP A 30 11.38 15.24 12.18
N PRO A 31 11.72 14.96 13.47
CA PRO A 31 11.20 13.80 14.19
C PRO A 31 9.67 13.71 14.27
N GLU A 32 8.97 14.84 14.40
CA GLU A 32 7.50 14.84 14.47
C GLU A 32 6.89 14.46 13.12
N HIS A 33 7.43 15.03 12.04
CA HIS A 33 7.04 14.69 10.66
C HIS A 33 7.40 13.25 10.30
N PHE A 34 8.56 12.74 10.75
CA PHE A 34 8.95 11.35 10.60
C PHE A 34 7.92 10.41 11.25
N ILE A 35 7.55 10.65 12.51
CA ILE A 35 6.56 9.83 13.23
C ILE A 35 5.19 9.91 12.54
N ALA A 36 4.79 11.09 12.06
CA ALA A 36 3.54 11.28 11.35
C ALA A 36 3.53 10.49 10.03
N CYS A 37 4.60 10.57 9.23
CA CYS A 37 4.78 9.81 8.00
C CYS A 37 4.74 8.30 8.28
N PHE A 38 5.52 7.83 9.26
CA PHE A 38 5.57 6.43 9.66
C PHE A 38 4.18 5.86 9.95
N LYS A 39 3.43 6.51 10.86
CA LYS A 39 2.09 6.05 11.26
C LYS A 39 1.11 6.07 10.10
N LYS A 40 1.22 7.06 9.20
CA LYS A 40 0.31 7.21 8.06
C LYS A 40 0.58 6.18 6.97
N GLN A 41 1.84 5.85 6.73
CA GLN A 41 2.21 4.77 5.82
C GLN A 41 1.79 3.41 6.36
N GLU A 42 2.00 3.15 7.65
CA GLU A 42 1.52 1.94 8.31
C GLU A 42 0.00 1.78 8.16
N GLN A 43 -0.76 2.81 8.51
CA GLN A 43 -2.22 2.82 8.40
C GLN A 43 -2.68 2.52 6.96
N ALA A 44 -2.06 3.15 5.97
CA ALA A 44 -2.45 2.96 4.58
C ALA A 44 -2.19 1.53 4.08
N ILE A 45 -1.06 0.93 4.45
CA ILE A 45 -0.74 -0.45 4.11
C ILE A 45 -1.77 -1.40 4.74
N GLU A 46 -2.14 -1.17 6.01
CA GLU A 46 -3.18 -1.96 6.69
C GLU A 46 -4.55 -1.81 6.03
N GLU A 47 -4.95 -0.59 5.65
CA GLU A 47 -6.20 -0.33 4.94
C GLU A 47 -6.24 -1.02 3.57
N ILE A 48 -5.16 -0.94 2.78
CA ILE A 48 -5.06 -1.62 1.48
C ILE A 48 -5.14 -3.15 1.66
N SER A 49 -4.47 -3.70 2.67
CA SER A 49 -4.51 -5.13 2.99
C SER A 49 -5.93 -5.59 3.35
N LEU A 50 -6.64 -4.80 4.16
CA LEU A 50 -8.03 -5.06 4.53
C LEU A 50 -8.97 -5.00 3.30
N MET A 51 -8.80 -3.98 2.46
CA MET A 51 -9.54 -3.82 1.20
C MET A 51 -9.34 -5.05 0.29
N LEU A 52 -8.11 -5.50 0.07
CA LEU A 52 -7.78 -6.67 -0.76
C LEU A 52 -8.34 -7.98 -0.19
N THR A 53 -8.39 -8.11 1.15
CA THR A 53 -8.96 -9.26 1.85
C THR A 53 -10.48 -9.30 1.69
N ASN A 54 -11.15 -8.17 1.86
CA ASN A 54 -12.61 -8.06 1.72
C ASN A 54 -13.07 -8.16 0.26
N PHE A 55 -12.23 -7.80 -0.70
CA PHE A 55 -12.53 -7.89 -2.12
C PHE A 55 -12.52 -9.33 -2.68
N ARG A 56 -12.21 -10.33 -1.85
CA ARG A 56 -12.08 -11.76 -2.20
C ARG A 56 -13.32 -12.35 -2.88
N ASN A 57 -14.52 -11.81 -2.64
CA ASN A 57 -15.79 -12.32 -3.18
C ASN A 57 -16.22 -11.72 -4.53
N SER A 58 -15.36 -10.92 -5.19
CA SER A 58 -15.73 -10.17 -6.41
C SER A 58 -14.98 -10.61 -7.67
N HIS A 59 -14.33 -11.78 -7.67
CA HIS A 59 -13.62 -12.30 -8.86
C HIS A 59 -14.51 -12.35 -10.12
N GLU A 60 -15.80 -12.59 -9.96
CA GLU A 60 -16.78 -12.61 -11.06
C GLU A 60 -17.12 -11.22 -11.63
N LEU A 61 -16.73 -10.14 -10.93
CA LEU A 61 -17.04 -8.75 -11.28
C LEU A 61 -15.82 -7.98 -11.83
N MET A 62 -14.71 -8.69 -12.05
CA MET A 62 -13.45 -8.16 -12.55
C MET A 62 -13.10 -8.73 -13.91
N ASP A 63 -12.52 -7.92 -14.79
CA ASP A 63 -11.87 -8.43 -15.98
C ASP A 63 -10.52 -9.13 -15.65
N ILE A 64 -9.96 -9.83 -16.63
CA ILE A 64 -8.71 -10.60 -16.45
C ILE A 64 -7.54 -9.71 -16.02
N LYS A 65 -7.49 -8.45 -16.48
CA LYS A 65 -6.41 -7.52 -16.11
C LYS A 65 -6.57 -7.06 -14.67
N GLU A 66 -7.79 -6.75 -14.25
CA GLU A 66 -8.12 -6.37 -12.87
C GLU A 66 -7.82 -7.51 -11.90
N GLN A 67 -8.18 -8.75 -12.25
CA GLN A 67 -7.84 -9.93 -11.44
C GLN A 67 -6.33 -10.10 -11.28
N LYS A 68 -5.57 -9.92 -12.38
CA LYS A 68 -4.11 -10.01 -12.35
C LYS A 68 -3.49 -8.96 -11.44
N LEU A 69 -3.93 -7.70 -11.56
CA LEU A 69 -3.47 -6.60 -10.71
C LEU A 69 -3.77 -6.85 -9.23
N VAL A 70 -4.99 -7.25 -8.90
CA VAL A 70 -5.37 -7.59 -7.51
C VAL A 70 -4.55 -8.78 -6.99
N GLY A 71 -4.22 -9.75 -7.84
CA GLY A 71 -3.33 -10.86 -7.50
C GLY A 71 -1.92 -10.40 -7.16
N GLU A 72 -1.34 -9.50 -7.96
CA GLU A 72 -0.03 -8.90 -7.69
C GLU A 72 -0.03 -8.09 -6.39
N LEU A 73 -1.06 -7.26 -6.17
CA LEU A 73 -1.21 -6.51 -4.92
C LEU A 73 -1.28 -7.42 -3.68
N LYS A 74 -1.99 -8.54 -3.76
CA LYS A 74 -2.06 -9.51 -2.66
C LYS A 74 -0.71 -10.16 -2.38
N LYS A 75 0.09 -10.41 -3.42
CA LYS A 75 1.45 -10.94 -3.28
C LYS A 75 2.34 -9.96 -2.51
N ILE A 76 2.31 -8.68 -2.89
CA ILE A 76 3.06 -7.60 -2.23
C ILE A 76 2.64 -7.48 -0.75
N MET A 77 1.34 -7.51 -0.44
CA MET A 77 0.85 -7.45 0.95
C MET A 77 1.29 -8.64 1.79
N LYS A 78 1.32 -9.84 1.20
CA LYS A 78 1.81 -11.03 1.90
C LYS A 78 3.30 -10.93 2.23
N GLU A 79 4.10 -10.47 1.28
CA GLU A 79 5.55 -10.25 1.48
C GLU A 79 5.81 -9.16 2.52
N GLN A 80 5.00 -8.11 2.55
CA GLN A 80 5.07 -7.06 3.57
C GLN A 80 4.76 -7.59 4.97
N GLU A 81 3.72 -8.40 5.14
CA GLU A 81 3.34 -8.99 6.43
C GLU A 81 4.45 -9.93 6.96
N GLU A 82 5.01 -10.78 6.08
CA GLU A 82 6.13 -11.66 6.43
C GLU A 82 7.35 -10.88 6.89
N MET A 83 7.69 -9.78 6.20
CA MET A 83 8.80 -8.91 6.60
C MET A 83 8.50 -8.10 7.87
N ARG A 84 7.25 -7.65 8.09
CA ARG A 84 6.85 -6.90 9.30
C ARG A 84 7.13 -7.74 10.55
N LEU A 85 6.83 -9.03 10.51
CA LEU A 85 7.12 -9.96 11.61
C LEU A 85 8.62 -9.98 11.93
N VAL A 86 9.48 -10.01 10.91
CA VAL A 86 10.95 -10.00 11.09
C VAL A 86 11.45 -8.68 11.69
N PHE A 87 10.96 -7.53 11.21
CA PHE A 87 11.43 -6.24 11.71
C PHE A 87 10.88 -5.87 13.08
N HIS A 88 9.66 -6.32 13.41
CA HIS A 88 9.08 -6.13 14.74
C HIS A 88 9.92 -6.82 15.82
N ASP A 89 10.44 -8.02 15.53
CA ASP A 89 11.35 -8.74 16.42
C ASP A 89 12.68 -8.02 16.65
N TRP A 90 13.09 -7.15 15.72
CA TRP A 90 14.36 -6.42 15.78
C TRP A 90 14.23 -5.00 16.35
N GLY A 91 13.00 -4.52 16.56
CA GLY A 91 12.72 -3.23 17.21
C GLY A 91 13.36 -2.02 16.54
N ASN A 92 13.53 -2.02 15.20
CA ASN A 92 14.17 -0.93 14.44
C ASN A 92 13.15 -0.13 13.61
N PRO A 93 12.67 1.03 14.10
CA PRO A 93 11.66 1.84 13.42
C PRO A 93 12.09 2.37 12.05
N LEU A 94 13.39 2.65 11.85
CA LEU A 94 13.90 3.13 10.56
C LEU A 94 13.89 2.01 9.51
N ALA A 95 14.16 0.78 9.92
CA ALA A 95 14.06 -0.38 9.03
C ALA A 95 12.61 -0.65 8.63
N ILE A 96 11.68 -0.59 9.60
CA ILE A 96 10.23 -0.70 9.33
C ILE A 96 9.77 0.42 8.40
N PHE A 97 10.19 1.66 8.65
CA PHE A 97 9.84 2.79 7.79
C PHE A 97 10.35 2.62 6.35
N SER A 98 11.62 2.22 6.19
CA SER A 98 12.23 1.97 4.87
C SER A 98 11.50 0.86 4.12
N GLN A 99 11.07 -0.19 4.85
CA GLN A 99 10.26 -1.27 4.31
C GLN A 99 8.87 -0.77 3.88
N GLN A 100 8.18 0.02 4.71
CA GLN A 100 6.88 0.61 4.37
C GLN A 100 6.97 1.46 3.09
N GLN A 101 8.03 2.26 2.94
CA GLN A 101 8.28 3.02 1.72
C GLN A 101 8.48 2.13 0.49
N ALA A 102 9.25 1.04 0.62
CA ALA A 102 9.49 0.10 -0.46
C ALA A 102 8.18 -0.57 -0.92
N VAL A 103 7.35 -1.00 0.03
CA VAL A 103 6.04 -1.60 -0.25
C VAL A 103 5.12 -0.63 -0.97
N LEU A 104 5.00 0.61 -0.48
CA LEU A 104 4.17 1.63 -1.12
C LEU A 104 4.66 1.96 -2.54
N LYS A 105 5.99 1.98 -2.76
CA LYS A 105 6.58 2.16 -4.09
C LYS A 105 6.21 1.01 -5.04
N GLU A 106 6.25 -0.22 -4.56
CA GLU A 106 5.91 -1.40 -5.35
C GLU A 106 4.42 -1.40 -5.73
N ILE A 107 3.52 -1.14 -4.78
CA ILE A 107 2.07 -0.98 -5.03
C ILE A 107 1.82 0.07 -6.12
N LYS A 108 2.43 1.26 -6.00
CA LYS A 108 2.27 2.34 -6.99
C LYS A 108 2.77 1.94 -8.37
N THR A 109 3.89 1.22 -8.43
CA THR A 109 4.45 0.70 -9.68
C THR A 109 3.50 -0.30 -10.33
N THR A 110 2.97 -1.27 -9.56
CA THR A 110 1.97 -2.24 -10.03
C THR A 110 0.71 -1.56 -10.54
N LEU A 111 0.24 -0.52 -9.84
CA LEU A 111 -0.93 0.26 -10.23
C LEU A 111 -0.68 1.21 -11.41
N SER A 112 0.55 1.28 -11.93
CA SER A 112 0.96 2.18 -12.99
C SER A 112 0.63 3.63 -12.67
N PHE A 113 1.07 4.13 -11.51
CA PHE A 113 1.19 5.57 -11.32
C PHE A 113 2.13 6.11 -12.39
N GLU A 114 1.66 7.02 -13.24
CA GLU A 114 2.57 7.79 -14.09
C GLU A 114 3.52 8.56 -13.15
N THR A 115 4.83 8.28 -13.31
CA THR A 115 5.94 8.96 -12.64
C THR A 115 5.92 10.45 -12.86
#